data_AF-A0A4Z1SRC2-F1
#
_entry.id   AF-A0A4Z1SRC2-F1
#
_cell.length_a   1.000
_cell.length_b   1.000
_cell.length_c   1.000
_cell.angle_alpha   90.00
_cell.angle_beta   90.00
_cell.angle_gamma   90.00
#
_symmetry.space_group_name_H-M   'P 1'
#
loop_
_entity.id
_entity.type
_entity.pdbx_description
1 polymer ?
#
loop_
_entity_poly.entity_id
_entity_poly.type
_entity_poly.pdbx_seq_one_letter_code
_entity_poly.pdbx_strand_id
1 'polypeptide(L)'
;MTTADLDVLERKVDALTEIAKHASSAADKDVLREVYAFLASHHAKLKTMAKNYAHAQDRVSQLEEENRDLRAELSKRDYQLEHLSKHFQAALDRRTFK
;
A
#
# COMPACT_ATOMS: atom_id res chain seq x y z
N MET A 1 1.73 -7.27 -9.12
CA MET A 1 3.08 -7.13 -9.68
C MET A 1 4.05 -7.21 -8.52
N THR A 2 4.73 -8.34 -8.41
CA THR A 2 5.62 -8.68 -7.29
C THR A 2 7.04 -8.19 -7.59
N THR A 3 7.91 -8.15 -6.60
CA THR A 3 9.35 -7.89 -6.79
C THR A 3 9.99 -8.88 -7.77
N ALA A 4 9.52 -10.14 -7.77
CA ALA A 4 9.95 -11.15 -8.74
C ALA A 4 9.56 -10.80 -10.19
N ASP A 5 8.42 -10.13 -10.42
CA ASP A 5 8.01 -9.69 -11.76
C ASP A 5 8.91 -8.55 -12.27
N LEU A 6 9.40 -7.68 -11.37
CA LEU A 6 10.34 -6.60 -11.70
C LEU A 6 11.72 -7.16 -12.10
N ASP A 7 12.23 -8.17 -11.39
CA ASP A 7 13.51 -8.81 -11.69
C ASP A 7 13.47 -9.55 -13.05
N VAL A 8 12.33 -10.18 -13.38
CA VAL A 8 12.12 -10.82 -14.70
C VAL A 8 12.10 -9.78 -15.81
N LEU A 9 11.49 -8.61 -15.56
CA LEU A 9 11.47 -7.51 -16.53
C LEU A 9 12.86 -6.93 -16.74
N GLU A 10 13.65 -6.78 -15.67
CA GLU A 10 15.03 -6.28 -15.72
C GLU A 10 15.92 -7.20 -16.58
N ARG A 11 15.87 -8.51 -16.35
CA ARG A 11 16.59 -9.50 -17.18
C ARG A 11 16.16 -9.47 -18.66
N LYS A 12 14.87 -9.21 -18.95
CA LYS A 12 14.39 -9.10 -20.32
C LYS A 12 14.89 -7.83 -21.02
N VAL A 13 14.99 -6.72 -20.29
CA VAL A 13 15.58 -5.48 -20.81
C VAL A 13 17.06 -5.70 -21.11
N ASP A 14 17.79 -6.36 -20.22
CA ASP A 14 19.21 -6.69 -20.44
C ASP A 14 19.41 -7.60 -21.66
N ALA A 15 18.56 -8.63 -21.82
CA ALA A 15 18.61 -9.53 -22.97
C ALA A 15 18.34 -8.80 -24.29
N LEU A 16 17.36 -7.89 -24.32
CA LEU A 16 17.08 -7.04 -25.49
C LEU A 16 18.24 -6.09 -25.80
N THR A 17 18.93 -5.62 -24.77
CA THR A 17 20.13 -4.78 -24.90
C THR A 17 21.27 -5.53 -25.56
N GLU A 18 21.47 -6.81 -25.22
CA GLU A 18 22.50 -7.61 -25.88
C GLU A 18 22.17 -7.95 -27.33
N ILE A 19 20.91 -8.29 -27.61
CA ILE A 19 20.44 -8.50 -28.99
C ILE A 19 20.67 -7.24 -29.83
N ALA A 20 20.47 -6.06 -29.24
CA ALA A 20 20.68 -4.78 -29.91
C ALA A 20 22.14 -4.53 -30.33
N LYS A 21 23.12 -4.98 -29.53
CA LYS A 21 24.54 -4.81 -29.86
C LYS A 21 24.96 -5.59 -31.10
N HIS A 22 24.24 -6.66 -31.43
CA HIS A 22 24.52 -7.52 -32.59
C HIS A 22 23.67 -7.18 -33.83
N ALA A 23 22.88 -6.11 -33.79
CA ALA A 23 22.08 -5.68 -34.92
C ALA A 23 22.94 -5.24 -36.12
N SER A 24 22.60 -5.76 -37.30
CA SER A 24 23.49 -5.71 -38.48
C SER A 24 23.36 -4.43 -39.33
N SER A 25 22.27 -3.69 -39.22
CA SER A 25 22.08 -2.41 -39.92
C SER A 25 22.07 -1.20 -38.96
N ALA A 26 22.44 -0.01 -39.47
CA ALA A 26 22.39 1.22 -38.70
C ALA A 26 20.95 1.58 -38.28
N ALA A 27 19.97 1.31 -39.15
CA ALA A 27 18.56 1.51 -38.87
C ALA A 27 18.06 0.61 -37.72
N ASP A 28 18.50 -0.65 -37.67
CA ASP A 28 18.15 -1.55 -36.57
C ASP A 28 18.73 -1.06 -35.24
N LYS A 29 19.97 -0.54 -35.25
CA LYS A 29 20.61 0.01 -34.05
C LYS A 29 19.87 1.22 -33.50
N ASP A 30 19.36 2.10 -34.36
CA ASP A 30 18.61 3.28 -33.93
C ASP A 30 17.25 2.91 -33.33
N VAL A 31 16.51 2.00 -33.98
CA VAL A 31 15.23 1.47 -33.46
C VAL A 31 15.45 0.78 -32.11
N LEU A 32 16.49 -0.04 -31.99
CA LEU A 32 16.80 -0.73 -30.75
C LEU A 32 17.19 0.24 -29.63
N ARG A 33 17.87 1.34 -29.95
CA ARG A 33 18.23 2.36 -28.98
C ARG A 33 17.01 3.13 -28.47
N GLU A 34 16.04 3.43 -29.33
CA GLU A 34 14.76 4.00 -28.91
C GLU A 34 13.95 3.05 -28.03
N VAL A 35 13.85 1.78 -28.44
CA VAL A 35 13.17 0.75 -27.64
C VAL A 35 13.83 0.60 -26.27
N TYR A 36 15.17 0.62 -26.21
CA TYR A 36 15.89 0.57 -24.95
C TYR A 36 15.62 1.78 -24.05
N ALA A 37 15.70 2.99 -24.61
CA ALA A 37 15.42 4.21 -23.86
C ALA A 37 13.98 4.23 -23.32
N PHE A 38 13.02 3.76 -24.12
CA PHE A 38 11.62 3.61 -23.73
C PHE A 38 11.45 2.61 -22.58
N LEU A 39 12.05 1.42 -22.70
CA LEU A 39 11.97 0.36 -21.70
C LEU A 39 12.65 0.76 -20.37
N ALA A 40 13.83 1.38 -20.44
CA ALA A 40 14.54 1.85 -19.25
C ALA A 40 13.74 2.93 -18.50
N SER A 41 13.14 3.88 -19.23
CA SER A 41 12.28 4.92 -18.65
C SER A 41 11.04 4.33 -17.98
N HIS A 42 10.37 3.36 -18.63
CA HIS A 42 9.19 2.70 -18.06
C HIS A 42 9.54 1.82 -16.87
N HIS A 43 10.68 1.12 -16.89
CA HIS A 43 11.14 0.33 -15.75
C HIS A 43 11.40 1.21 -14.52
N ALA A 44 12.05 2.36 -14.68
CA ALA A 44 12.26 3.32 -13.59
C ALA A 44 10.93 3.84 -13.00
N LYS A 45 9.94 4.11 -13.85
CA LYS A 45 8.59 4.50 -13.43
C LYS A 45 7.89 3.37 -12.67
N LEU A 46 7.95 2.14 -13.17
CA LEU A 46 7.36 0.96 -12.51
C LEU A 46 8.00 0.70 -11.14
N LYS A 47 9.32 0.85 -11.02
CA LYS A 47 10.03 0.72 -9.74
C LYS A 47 9.58 1.76 -8.72
N THR A 48 9.39 3.01 -9.17
CA THR A 48 8.85 4.08 -8.34
C THR A 48 7.41 3.79 -7.91
N MET A 49 6.55 3.37 -8.85
CA MET A 49 5.17 3.00 -8.55
C MET A 49 5.09 1.82 -7.57
N ALA A 50 5.94 0.81 -7.71
CA ALA A 50 6.00 -0.34 -6.80
C ALA A 50 6.38 0.09 -5.38
N LYS A 51 7.37 0.99 -5.24
CA LYS A 51 7.72 1.57 -3.92
C LYS A 51 6.56 2.35 -3.31
N ASN A 52 5.91 3.19 -4.10
CA ASN A 52 4.76 3.97 -3.62
C ASN A 52 3.59 3.06 -3.21
N TYR A 53 3.36 1.97 -3.95
CA TYR A 53 2.35 0.98 -3.61
C TYR A 53 2.67 0.26 -2.30
N ALA A 54 3.93 -0.17 -2.10
CA ALA A 54 4.37 -0.78 -0.85
C ALA A 54 4.18 0.17 0.35
N HIS A 55 4.61 1.44 0.22
CA HIS A 55 4.40 2.44 1.26
C HIS A 55 2.91 2.72 1.54
N ALA A 56 2.08 2.77 0.49
CA ALA A 56 0.64 2.93 0.65
C ALA A 56 0.03 1.73 1.38
N GLN A 57 0.47 0.52 1.07
CA GLN A 57 0.00 -0.71 1.71
C GLN A 57 0.39 -0.73 3.20
N ASP A 58 1.63 -0.38 3.54
CA ASP A 58 2.07 -0.23 4.93
C ASP A 58 1.23 0.81 5.68
N ARG A 59 0.93 1.95 5.03
CA ARG A 59 0.09 2.99 5.65
C ARG A 59 -1.35 2.52 5.85
N VAL A 60 -1.90 1.74 4.92
CA VAL A 60 -3.23 1.14 5.08
C VAL A 60 -3.24 0.20 6.29
N SER A 61 -2.25 -0.68 6.43
CA SER A 61 -2.17 -1.58 7.59
C SER A 61 -2.07 -0.84 8.93
N GLN A 62 -1.28 0.25 8.99
CA GLN A 62 -1.23 1.10 10.19
C GLN A 62 -2.60 1.74 10.50
N LEU A 63 -3.28 2.29 9.48
CA LEU A 63 -4.60 2.89 9.65
C LEU A 63 -5.65 1.86 10.09
N GLU A 64 -5.58 0.63 9.59
CA GLU A 64 -6.46 -0.46 10.03
C GLU A 64 -6.22 -0.85 11.49
N GLU A 65 -4.97 -0.84 11.94
CA GLU A 65 -4.61 -1.06 13.35
C GLU A 65 -5.13 0.08 14.24
N GLU A 66 -4.84 1.34 13.89
CA GLU A 66 -5.36 2.53 14.58
C GLU A 66 -6.91 2.49 14.66
N ASN A 67 -7.60 2.09 13.58
CA ASN A 67 -9.06 1.99 13.57
C ASN A 67 -9.59 0.89 14.51
N ARG A 68 -8.90 -0.25 14.59
CA ARG A 68 -9.27 -1.33 15.52
C ARG A 68 -9.14 -0.86 16.96
N ASP A 69 -8.06 -0.18 17.30
CA ASP A 69 -7.83 0.34 18.66
C ASP A 69 -8.88 1.39 19.04
N LEU A 70 -9.18 2.33 18.13
CA LEU A 70 -10.22 3.33 18.35
C LEU A 70 -11.61 2.70 18.54
N ARG A 71 -11.95 1.65 17.79
CA ARG A 71 -13.20 0.90 17.97
C ARG A 71 -13.26 0.20 19.32
N ALA A 72 -12.14 -0.38 19.77
CA ALA A 72 -12.07 -1.01 21.09
C ALA A 72 -12.23 0.02 22.21
N GLU A 73 -11.61 1.19 22.09
CA GLU A 73 -11.77 2.26 23.06
C GLU A 73 -13.20 2.79 23.09
N LEU A 74 -13.82 3.03 21.93
CA LEU A 74 -15.22 3.45 21.85
C LEU A 74 -16.15 2.44 22.53
N SER A 75 -16.00 1.16 22.25
CA SER A 75 -16.80 0.11 22.90
C SER A 75 -16.65 0.10 24.42
N LYS A 76 -15.42 0.32 24.92
CA LYS A 76 -15.17 0.44 26.37
C LYS A 76 -15.85 1.68 26.96
N ARG A 77 -15.85 2.81 26.25
CA ARG A 77 -16.52 4.05 26.70
C ARG A 77 -18.04 3.88 26.72
N ASP A 78 -18.61 3.27 25.70
CA ASP A 78 -20.05 2.97 25.63
C ASP A 78 -20.48 2.10 26.82
N TYR A 79 -19.71 1.04 27.11
CA TYR A 79 -19.95 0.20 28.28
C TYR A 79 -19.88 0.98 29.61
N GLN A 80 -18.88 1.86 29.76
CA GLN A 80 -18.75 2.70 30.96
C GLN A 80 -19.93 3.67 31.11
N LEU A 81 -20.38 4.28 30.01
CA LEU A 81 -21.53 5.19 30.01
C LEU A 81 -22.82 4.46 30.35
N GLU A 82 -23.04 3.27 29.80
CA GLU A 82 -24.21 2.45 30.11
C GLU A 82 -24.23 2.05 31.59
N HIS A 83 -23.08 1.63 32.13
CA HIS A 83 -22.96 1.31 33.55
C HIS A 83 -23.22 2.53 34.44
N LEU A 84 -22.63 3.68 34.10
CA LEU A 84 -22.83 4.91 34.85
C LEU A 84 -24.29 5.36 34.84
N SER A 85 -24.94 5.28 33.68
CA SER A 85 -26.37 5.57 33.51
C SER A 85 -27.24 4.68 34.40
N LYS A 86 -26.99 3.36 34.41
CA LYS A 86 -27.67 2.40 35.30
C LYS A 86 -27.47 2.74 36.78
N HIS A 87 -26.26 3.11 37.18
CA HIS A 87 -25.97 3.51 38.55
C HIS A 87 -26.68 4.81 38.95
N PHE A 88 -26.72 5.81 38.06
CA PHE A 88 -27.46 7.04 38.30
C PHE A 88 -28.95 6.80 38.43
N GLN A 89 -29.55 6.01 37.53
CA GLN A 89 -30.98 5.68 37.61
C GLN A 89 -31.31 4.98 38.93
N ALA A 90 -30.52 3.97 39.31
CA ALA A 90 -30.71 3.26 40.59
C ALA A 90 -30.57 4.19 41.81
N ALA A 91 -29.69 5.19 41.75
CA ALA A 91 -29.54 6.18 42.82
C ALA A 91 -30.73 7.15 42.90
N LEU A 92 -31.27 7.57 41.75
CA LEU A 92 -32.47 8.40 41.68
C LEU A 92 -33.70 7.65 42.20
N ASP A 93 -33.90 6.40 41.77
CA ASP A 93 -35.01 5.56 42.24
C ASP A 93 -34.96 5.39 43.77
N ARG A 94 -33.79 5.12 44.36
CA ARG A 94 -33.64 5.03 45.83
C ARG A 94 -33.97 6.33 46.57
N ARG A 95 -33.85 7.48 45.90
CA ARG A 95 -34.11 8.79 46.49
C ARG A 95 -35.58 9.20 46.37
N THR A 96 -36.30 8.74 45.34
CA THR A 96 -37.72 9.03 45.13
C THR A 96 -38.65 8.13 45.96
N PHE A 97 -38.18 6.97 46.42
CA PHE A 97 -38.91 6.09 47.34
C PHE A 97 -38.66 6.38 48.85
N LYS A 98 -38.06 7.53 49.19
CA LYS A 98 -37.96 8.06 50.56
C LYS A 98 -38.80 9.31 50.72
#